data_AF-A0AAP0N598-F1
#
_entry.id   AF-A0AAP0N598-F1
#
_cell.length_a   1.000
_cell.length_b   1.000
_cell.length_c   1.000
_cell.angle_alpha   90.00
_cell.angle_beta   90.00
_cell.angle_gamma   90.00
#
_symmetry.space_group_name_H-M   'P 1'
#
loop_
_entity.id
_entity.type
_entity.pdbx_description
1 polymer ?
#
loop_
_entity_poly.entity_id
_entity_poly.type
_entity_poly.pdbx_seq_one_letter_code
_entity_poly.pdbx_strand_id
1 'polypeptide(L)'
;MPSYIGYGKINQFVGRFTRTANGPFTAPNFKIPPALPFLISKQDQDGLGSAGIKSLRVLALFGAGVSGLLSFATIAYSDEAEHGLECPSYPWPHNGILSSYDHASIRRGHQVYQQVCASCHSMSLISYRDLVGVAYTEEETKAMAAEIEVVDGPNDEGEMFTRPGKLSDRFPQPYPNEQAARFANGGAYPPDLSLITKARHNGQNYVFALLTGYRDPPAGVSIREGLHYNPYFPGGAIAMPKMLNDDAVEYEDGTPATESQMGKDVVTFLSWAAEPEMEERKLMGFKWIFVLSLALLQAAYYRRLKWSVLKSRKLVLDVVN
;
A
#
# COMPACT_ATOMS: atom_id res chain seq x y z
N MET A 1 8.18 -39.30 -40.34
CA MET A 1 8.99 -38.64 -41.38
C MET A 1 8.29 -37.34 -41.80
N PRO A 2 9.05 -36.30 -42.16
CA PRO A 2 8.80 -34.90 -41.77
C PRO A 2 8.46 -33.97 -42.94
N SER A 3 7.88 -32.77 -42.66
CA SER A 3 8.12 -31.45 -43.31
C SER A 3 6.97 -30.48 -42.92
N TYR A 4 7.17 -29.40 -42.15
CA TYR A 4 7.83 -28.10 -42.38
C TYR A 4 6.97 -27.01 -43.08
N ILE A 5 6.74 -25.93 -42.30
CA ILE A 5 6.74 -24.49 -42.64
C ILE A 5 5.50 -23.87 -43.31
N GLY A 6 4.93 -22.88 -42.61
CA GLY A 6 4.17 -21.77 -43.19
C GLY A 6 4.23 -20.53 -42.29
N TYR A 7 5.24 -19.67 -42.50
CA TYR A 7 5.34 -18.34 -41.91
C TYR A 7 4.26 -17.39 -42.47
N GLY A 8 3.43 -16.81 -41.60
CA GLY A 8 2.36 -15.87 -41.96
C GLY A 8 2.39 -14.59 -41.12
N LYS A 9 3.35 -13.71 -41.45
CA LYS A 9 3.43 -12.25 -41.24
C LYS A 9 2.50 -11.57 -40.21
N ILE A 10 3.16 -11.15 -39.14
CA ILE A 10 3.01 -9.87 -38.43
C ILE A 10 2.90 -8.71 -39.44
N ASN A 11 1.74 -8.04 -39.49
CA ASN A 11 1.59 -6.65 -39.96
C ASN A 11 0.15 -6.16 -39.72
N GLN A 12 -0.18 -5.86 -38.45
CA GLN A 12 -1.30 -5.00 -38.09
C GLN A 12 -0.91 -4.18 -36.87
N PHE A 13 0.03 -3.24 -37.03
CA PHE A 13 0.27 -2.23 -35.99
C PHE A 13 0.96 -0.97 -36.52
N VAL A 14 0.63 -0.51 -37.73
CA VAL A 14 0.99 0.85 -38.18
C VAL A 14 -0.10 1.33 -39.14
N GLY A 15 -1.10 2.03 -38.61
CA GLY A 15 -2.21 2.51 -39.43
C GLY A 15 -3.33 3.19 -38.65
N ARG A 16 -3.01 4.00 -37.64
CA ARG A 16 -4.01 4.81 -36.93
C ARG A 16 -3.48 6.14 -36.38
N PHE A 17 -2.50 6.72 -37.07
CA PHE A 17 -2.07 8.10 -36.85
C PHE A 17 -2.05 8.77 -38.22
N THR A 18 -3.09 9.56 -38.52
CA THR A 18 -3.21 10.62 -39.56
C THR A 18 -4.62 10.67 -40.17
N ARG A 19 -5.62 11.08 -39.38
CA ARG A 19 -6.83 11.71 -39.94
C ARG A 19 -7.64 12.41 -38.84
N THR A 20 -7.42 13.72 -38.69
CA THR A 20 -8.37 14.78 -38.23
C THR A 20 -7.61 15.98 -37.67
N ALA A 21 -6.95 16.74 -38.54
CA ALA A 21 -6.61 18.13 -38.24
C ALA A 21 -7.36 18.97 -39.28
N ASN A 22 -8.45 19.62 -38.83
CA ASN A 22 -9.05 20.87 -39.35
C ASN A 22 -10.51 20.97 -38.89
N GLY A 23 -10.70 21.63 -37.75
CA GLY A 23 -11.98 22.10 -37.21
C GLY A 23 -11.69 23.12 -36.09
N PRO A 24 -12.42 24.24 -36.00
CA PRO A 24 -12.07 25.32 -35.09
C PRO A 24 -12.46 24.95 -33.65
N PHE A 25 -11.48 24.79 -32.76
CA PHE A 25 -11.73 24.64 -31.34
C PHE A 25 -11.84 26.01 -30.68
N THR A 26 -13.07 26.37 -30.31
CA THR A 26 -13.39 27.48 -29.41
C THR A 26 -12.92 27.16 -27.99
N ALA A 27 -12.11 28.04 -27.40
CA ALA A 27 -11.60 27.91 -26.04
C ALA A 27 -12.71 28.06 -24.97
N PRO A 28 -12.63 27.36 -23.82
CA PRO A 28 -13.52 27.61 -22.70
C PRO A 28 -13.15 28.91 -21.95
N ASN A 29 -14.17 29.70 -21.65
CA ASN A 29 -14.11 30.92 -20.84
C ASN A 29 -13.68 30.60 -19.40
N PHE A 30 -12.47 30.97 -19.00
CA PHE A 30 -12.08 31.07 -17.59
C PHE A 30 -12.29 32.52 -17.12
N LYS A 31 -13.28 32.74 -16.23
CA LYS A 31 -13.52 34.03 -15.59
C LYS A 31 -12.53 34.22 -14.45
N ILE A 32 -11.66 35.23 -14.57
CA ILE A 32 -10.82 35.77 -13.50
C ILE A 32 -11.70 36.72 -12.65
N PRO A 33 -11.68 36.65 -11.30
CA PRO A 33 -12.41 37.62 -10.47
C PRO A 33 -11.75 39.01 -10.56
N PRO A 34 -12.52 40.11 -10.56
CA PRO A 34 -11.96 41.44 -10.75
C PRO A 34 -11.16 41.88 -9.51
N ALA A 35 -9.93 42.34 -9.77
CA ALA A 35 -9.14 43.11 -8.82
C ALA A 35 -9.86 44.44 -8.52
N LEU A 36 -10.08 44.73 -7.24
CA LEU A 36 -10.60 46.02 -6.76
C LEU A 36 -9.57 47.14 -7.01
N PRO A 37 -9.99 48.34 -7.45
CA PRO A 37 -9.08 49.43 -7.73
C PRO A 37 -8.59 50.10 -6.44
N PHE A 38 -7.28 50.23 -6.33
CA PHE A 38 -6.60 51.06 -5.34
C PHE A 38 -6.89 52.54 -5.66
N LEU A 39 -7.75 53.18 -4.85
CA LEU A 39 -7.98 54.62 -4.88
C LEU A 39 -6.70 55.33 -4.41
N ILE A 40 -6.01 55.96 -5.36
CA ILE A 40 -5.02 57.00 -5.07
C ILE A 40 -5.80 58.24 -4.61
N SER A 41 -5.87 58.45 -3.29
CA SER A 41 -6.18 59.76 -2.73
C SER A 41 -4.87 60.45 -2.40
N LYS A 42 -4.60 61.53 -3.13
CA LYS A 42 -3.54 62.49 -2.86
C LYS A 42 -4.06 63.43 -1.77
N GLN A 43 -3.43 63.45 -0.61
CA GLN A 43 -3.55 64.60 0.29
C GLN A 43 -2.23 64.85 1.03
N ASP A 44 -1.91 66.13 1.05
CA ASP A 44 -0.62 66.74 1.36
C ASP A 44 -0.11 66.52 2.79
N GLN A 45 1.19 66.76 2.93
CA GLN A 45 1.87 66.96 4.21
C GLN A 45 1.20 68.09 5.01
N ASP A 46 1.06 67.91 6.32
CA ASP A 46 1.46 68.91 7.32
C ASP A 46 1.51 68.29 8.72
N GLY A 47 2.49 68.71 9.51
CA GLY A 47 3.04 67.96 10.64
C GLY A 47 2.22 67.92 11.94
N LEU A 48 2.39 66.83 12.69
CA LEU A 48 2.34 66.80 14.16
C LEU A 48 2.90 65.46 14.72
N GLY A 49 3.89 65.52 15.61
CA GLY A 49 4.12 64.50 16.66
C GLY A 49 4.86 63.19 16.30
N SER A 50 6.19 63.24 16.24
CA SER A 50 7.13 62.14 15.91
C SER A 50 7.24 60.95 16.91
N ALA A 51 6.40 60.81 17.93
CA ALA A 51 6.57 59.77 18.97
C ALA A 51 5.55 58.61 18.91
N GLY A 52 4.30 58.83 18.49
CA GLY A 52 3.25 57.79 18.52
C GLY A 52 3.26 56.82 17.33
N ILE A 53 3.70 57.28 16.16
CA ILE A 53 3.56 56.54 14.89
C ILE A 53 4.63 55.44 14.74
N LYS A 54 5.80 55.59 15.39
CA LYS A 54 6.86 54.56 15.40
C LYS A 54 6.43 53.33 16.21
N SER A 55 5.71 53.53 17.31
CA SER A 55 5.20 52.43 18.15
C SER A 55 4.09 51.64 17.45
N LEU A 56 3.21 52.32 16.69
CA LEU A 56 2.10 51.69 15.98
C LEU A 56 2.55 50.86 14.76
N ARG A 57 3.61 51.28 14.04
CA ARG A 57 4.18 50.51 12.93
C ARG A 57 4.94 49.26 13.40
N VAL A 58 5.61 49.33 14.55
CA VAL A 58 6.24 48.17 15.18
C VAL A 58 5.17 47.18 15.64
N LEU A 59 4.09 47.65 16.27
CA LEU A 59 2.98 46.79 16.70
C LEU A 59 2.26 46.12 15.52
N ALA A 60 2.10 46.81 14.39
CA ALA A 60 1.48 46.26 13.18
C ALA A 60 2.38 45.22 12.48
N LEU A 61 3.70 45.42 12.46
CA LEU A 61 4.66 44.43 11.93
C LEU A 61 4.79 43.20 12.83
N PHE A 62 4.74 43.38 14.16
CA PHE A 62 4.65 42.26 15.11
C PHE A 62 3.30 41.54 15.00
N GLY A 63 2.18 42.26 14.88
CA GLY A 63 0.85 41.66 14.70
C GLY A 63 0.73 40.85 13.40
N ALA A 64 1.18 41.40 12.27
CA ALA A 64 1.20 40.69 11.00
C ALA A 64 2.18 39.50 10.99
N GLY A 65 3.34 39.65 11.64
CA GLY A 65 4.32 38.56 11.81
C GLY A 65 3.77 37.42 12.66
N VAL A 66 3.15 37.74 13.80
CA VAL A 66 2.57 36.74 14.72
C VAL A 66 1.35 36.07 14.11
N SER A 67 0.44 36.80 13.46
CA SER A 67 -0.69 36.20 12.75
C SER A 67 -0.26 35.35 11.56
N GLY A 68 0.74 35.80 10.78
CA GLY A 68 1.31 35.02 9.69
C GLY A 68 1.96 33.72 10.20
N LEU A 69 2.84 33.80 11.19
CA LEU A 69 3.49 32.61 11.79
C LEU A 69 2.48 31.61 12.37
N LEU A 70 1.43 32.10 13.04
CA LEU A 70 0.37 31.24 13.58
C LEU A 70 -0.42 30.54 12.47
N SER A 71 -0.79 31.26 11.40
CA SER A 71 -1.50 30.67 10.27
C SER A 71 -0.65 29.63 9.52
N PHE A 72 0.63 29.89 9.28
CA PHE A 72 1.53 28.92 8.63
C PHE A 72 1.76 27.68 9.50
N ALA A 73 1.92 27.83 10.82
CA ALA A 73 2.07 26.70 11.73
C ALA A 73 0.82 25.81 11.78
N THR A 74 -0.38 26.40 11.78
CA THR A 74 -1.63 25.61 11.75
C THR A 74 -1.82 24.84 10.44
N ILE A 75 -1.40 25.40 9.31
CA ILE A 75 -1.48 24.74 8.01
C ILE A 75 -0.50 23.57 7.94
N ALA A 76 0.75 23.77 8.38
CA ALA A 76 1.76 22.71 8.40
C ALA A 76 1.36 21.53 9.31
N TYR A 77 0.82 21.82 10.50
CA TYR A 77 0.35 20.77 11.42
C TYR A 77 -0.82 19.97 10.85
N SER A 78 -1.74 20.64 10.16
CA SER A 78 -2.89 19.97 9.53
C SER A 78 -2.43 19.06 8.39
N ASP A 79 -1.43 19.50 7.61
CA ASP A 79 -0.87 18.71 6.50
C ASP A 79 -0.14 17.45 7.00
N GLU A 80 0.62 17.55 8.10
CA GLU A 80 1.26 16.39 8.75
C GLU A 80 0.24 15.37 9.26
N ALA A 81 -0.86 15.83 9.85
CA ALA A 81 -1.94 14.96 10.32
C ALA A 81 -2.66 14.26 9.16
N GLU A 82 -2.94 14.95 8.06
CA GLU A 82 -3.60 14.38 6.88
C GLU A 82 -2.75 13.28 6.20
N HIS A 83 -1.44 13.49 6.09
CA HIS A 83 -0.53 12.49 5.54
C HIS A 83 -0.29 11.30 6.49
N GLY A 84 -0.32 11.56 7.80
CA GLY A 84 0.10 10.59 8.82
C GLY A 84 1.62 10.52 8.95
N LEU A 85 2.09 10.09 10.13
CA LEU A 85 3.50 9.91 10.41
C LEU A 85 4.08 8.79 9.51
N GLU A 86 5.24 9.03 8.89
CA GLU A 86 5.94 7.99 8.14
C GLU A 86 6.37 6.84 9.07
N CYS A 87 6.14 5.61 8.64
CA CYS A 87 6.53 4.42 9.39
C CYS A 87 8.02 4.07 9.16
N PRO A 88 8.76 3.64 10.20
CA PRO A 88 10.13 3.17 10.06
C PRO A 88 10.26 1.94 9.14
N SER A 89 11.46 1.73 8.60
CA SER A 89 11.80 0.51 7.87
C SER A 89 12.26 -0.58 8.84
N TYR A 90 11.41 -1.58 9.09
CA TYR A 90 11.74 -2.69 9.98
C TYR A 90 12.50 -3.80 9.23
N PRO A 91 13.48 -4.48 9.87
CA PRO A 91 14.27 -5.53 9.25
C PRO A 91 13.52 -6.87 9.24
N TRP A 92 12.51 -6.99 8.37
CA TRP A 92 11.72 -8.23 8.25
C TRP A 92 12.59 -9.43 7.86
N PRO A 93 12.34 -10.65 8.39
CA PRO A 93 13.14 -11.84 8.07
C PRO A 93 13.20 -12.16 6.56
N HIS A 94 12.07 -11.97 5.86
CA HIS A 94 11.94 -12.13 4.42
C HIS A 94 12.44 -10.93 3.60
N ASN A 95 13.04 -9.91 4.23
CA ASN A 95 13.60 -8.76 3.53
C ASN A 95 15.02 -9.06 3.02
N GLY A 96 15.10 -9.61 1.81
CA GLY A 96 16.36 -9.94 1.15
C GLY A 96 16.15 -10.67 -0.17
N ILE A 97 17.14 -10.68 -1.05
CA ILE A 97 17.04 -11.31 -2.38
C ILE A 97 16.90 -12.83 -2.33
N LEU A 98 17.39 -13.47 -1.27
CA LEU A 98 17.37 -14.92 -1.05
C LEU A 98 16.78 -15.29 0.33
N SER A 99 16.07 -14.36 0.96
CA SER A 99 15.34 -14.63 2.21
C SER A 99 13.93 -15.11 1.90
N SER A 100 13.49 -16.14 2.62
CA SER A 100 12.13 -16.73 2.57
C SER A 100 11.26 -16.19 3.71
N TYR A 101 9.98 -16.58 3.74
CA TYR A 101 9.16 -16.33 4.92
C TYR A 101 9.63 -17.19 6.11
N ASP A 102 9.36 -16.69 7.32
CA ASP A 102 9.39 -17.49 8.53
C ASP A 102 8.02 -18.18 8.70
N HIS A 103 7.94 -19.45 8.31
CA HIS A 103 6.68 -20.22 8.32
C HIS A 103 6.11 -20.41 9.74
N ALA A 104 6.94 -20.43 10.78
CA ALA A 104 6.43 -20.45 12.15
C ALA A 104 5.76 -19.11 12.50
N SER A 105 6.32 -17.99 12.03
CA SER A 105 5.69 -16.67 12.15
C SER A 105 4.42 -16.54 11.33
N ILE A 106 4.33 -17.17 10.14
CA ILE A 106 3.07 -17.26 9.37
C ILE A 106 2.00 -18.01 10.19
N ARG A 107 2.35 -19.16 10.78
CA ARG A 107 1.42 -19.99 11.58
C ARG A 107 0.87 -19.21 12.78
N ARG A 108 1.76 -18.61 13.59
CA ARG A 108 1.37 -17.72 14.69
C ARG A 108 0.53 -16.53 14.22
N GLY A 109 0.89 -15.92 13.09
CA GLY A 109 0.17 -14.78 12.52
C GLY A 109 -1.24 -15.12 12.05
N HIS A 110 -1.42 -16.32 11.47
CA HIS A 110 -2.73 -16.84 11.13
C HIS A 110 -3.59 -17.05 12.40
N GLN A 111 -3.01 -17.59 13.48
CA GLN A 111 -3.69 -17.71 14.76
C GLN A 111 -4.17 -16.34 15.30
N VAL A 112 -3.31 -15.32 15.27
CA VAL A 112 -3.70 -13.95 15.68
C VAL A 112 -4.83 -13.41 14.80
N TYR A 113 -4.75 -13.60 13.48
CA TYR A 113 -5.84 -13.21 12.58
C TYR A 113 -7.16 -13.89 12.96
N GLN A 114 -7.16 -15.21 13.16
CA GLN A 114 -8.36 -15.98 13.45
C GLN A 114 -8.98 -15.60 14.80
N GLN A 115 -8.17 -15.35 15.82
CA GLN A 115 -8.64 -15.06 17.17
C GLN A 115 -9.00 -13.59 17.41
N VAL A 116 -8.32 -12.66 16.74
CA VAL A 116 -8.46 -11.21 17.01
C VAL A 116 -9.10 -10.45 15.85
N CYS A 117 -8.72 -10.76 14.61
CA CYS A 117 -9.07 -9.94 13.45
C CYS A 117 -10.29 -10.45 12.66
N ALA A 118 -10.49 -11.77 12.60
CA ALA A 118 -11.49 -12.42 11.75
C ALA A 118 -12.94 -12.10 12.14
N SER A 119 -13.16 -11.53 13.32
CA SER A 119 -14.47 -11.03 13.78
C SER A 119 -14.93 -9.78 13.03
N CYS A 120 -14.00 -8.97 12.52
CA CYS A 120 -14.31 -7.70 11.84
C CYS A 120 -13.76 -7.65 10.42
N HIS A 121 -12.59 -8.24 10.17
CA HIS A 121 -11.90 -8.20 8.89
C HIS A 121 -12.09 -9.49 8.10
N SER A 122 -12.47 -9.34 6.84
CA SER A 122 -12.48 -10.45 5.90
C SER A 122 -11.09 -10.73 5.33
N MET A 123 -10.89 -11.95 4.86
CA MET A 123 -9.79 -12.31 3.98
C MET A 123 -10.33 -13.21 2.87
N SER A 124 -11.12 -12.59 1.99
CA SER A 124 -11.95 -13.28 1.01
C SER A 124 -11.17 -14.00 -0.09
N LEU A 125 -9.88 -13.70 -0.29
CA LEU A 125 -9.09 -14.30 -1.38
C LEU A 125 -8.27 -15.53 -0.97
N ILE A 126 -8.25 -15.87 0.32
CA ILE A 126 -7.51 -17.03 0.84
C ILE A 126 -8.48 -18.18 1.10
N SER A 127 -8.09 -19.37 0.64
CA SER A 127 -8.76 -20.63 0.94
C SER A 127 -7.98 -21.43 1.97
N TYR A 128 -8.66 -22.29 2.72
CA TYR A 128 -8.02 -23.17 3.69
C TYR A 128 -6.89 -24.00 3.05
N ARG A 129 -7.09 -24.53 1.84
CA ARG A 129 -6.09 -25.27 1.08
C ARG A 129 -4.78 -24.50 0.84
N ASP A 130 -4.79 -23.17 0.86
CA ASP A 130 -3.59 -22.36 0.65
C ASP A 130 -2.65 -22.43 1.87
N LEU A 131 -3.16 -22.79 3.05
CA LEU A 131 -2.37 -22.97 4.27
C LEU A 131 -1.58 -24.29 4.30
N VAL A 132 -2.01 -25.28 3.52
CA VAL A 132 -1.45 -26.64 3.52
C VAL A 132 -0.03 -26.62 2.98
N GLY A 133 0.92 -27.15 3.75
CA GLY A 133 2.34 -27.16 3.38
C GLY A 133 3.02 -25.81 3.51
N VAL A 134 2.30 -24.77 3.95
CA VAL A 134 2.85 -23.47 4.32
C VAL A 134 2.98 -23.36 5.83
N ALA A 135 1.85 -23.38 6.54
CA ALA A 135 1.83 -23.18 8.00
C ALA A 135 1.24 -24.38 8.74
N TYR A 136 0.45 -25.21 8.07
CA TYR A 136 -0.28 -26.32 8.65
C TYR A 136 -0.17 -27.57 7.77
N THR A 137 -0.37 -28.74 8.37
CA THR A 137 -0.57 -29.98 7.61
C THR A 137 -1.97 -30.02 6.98
N GLU A 138 -2.19 -30.97 6.06
CA GLU A 138 -3.51 -31.15 5.45
C GLU A 138 -4.56 -31.53 6.50
N GLU A 139 -4.20 -32.40 7.44
CA GLU A 139 -5.08 -32.88 8.52
C GLU A 139 -5.47 -31.75 9.47
N GLU A 140 -4.50 -30.96 9.92
CA GLU A 140 -4.74 -29.78 10.77
C GLU A 140 -5.68 -28.78 10.08
N THR A 141 -5.39 -28.47 8.81
CA THR A 141 -6.18 -27.51 8.03
C THR A 141 -7.59 -28.03 7.78
N LYS A 142 -7.74 -29.34 7.55
CA LYS A 142 -9.04 -29.98 7.34
C LYS A 142 -9.87 -29.98 8.62
N ALA A 143 -9.25 -30.23 9.77
CA ALA A 143 -9.90 -30.12 11.06
C ALA A 143 -10.39 -28.68 11.30
N MET A 144 -9.53 -27.70 11.08
CA MET A 144 -9.86 -26.27 11.21
C MET A 144 -10.97 -25.82 10.26
N ALA A 145 -10.97 -26.29 9.01
CA ALA A 145 -12.04 -25.98 8.06
C ALA A 145 -13.38 -26.61 8.50
N ALA A 146 -13.35 -27.79 9.12
CA ALA A 146 -14.55 -28.47 9.59
C ALA A 146 -15.18 -27.83 10.84
N GLU A 147 -14.48 -26.92 11.53
CA GLU A 147 -15.01 -26.17 12.68
C GLU A 147 -16.04 -25.11 12.26
N ILE A 148 -16.02 -24.68 11.00
CA ILE A 148 -16.96 -23.69 10.48
C ILE A 148 -18.09 -24.33 9.70
N GLU A 149 -19.28 -23.74 9.79
CA GLU A 149 -20.43 -24.09 8.97
C GLU A 149 -20.46 -23.20 7.72
N VAL A 150 -20.60 -23.82 6.55
CA VAL A 150 -20.66 -23.15 5.25
C VAL A 150 -21.99 -23.48 4.58
N VAL A 151 -22.69 -22.45 4.14
CA VAL A 151 -23.91 -22.59 3.33
C VAL A 151 -23.55 -23.11 1.95
N ASP A 152 -24.23 -24.17 1.50
CA ASP A 152 -24.06 -24.84 0.20
C ASP A 152 -25.44 -25.17 -0.40
N GLY A 153 -25.47 -25.65 -1.63
CA GLY A 153 -26.69 -26.07 -2.33
C GLY A 153 -26.99 -25.28 -3.61
N PRO A 154 -28.22 -25.43 -4.15
CA PRO A 154 -29.37 -26.15 -3.56
C PRO A 154 -29.23 -27.68 -3.55
N ASN A 155 -29.96 -28.35 -2.66
CA ASN A 155 -30.15 -29.81 -2.64
C ASN A 155 -31.20 -30.27 -3.68
N ASP A 156 -31.56 -31.55 -3.65
CA ASP A 156 -32.57 -32.18 -4.52
C ASP A 156 -34.00 -31.66 -4.31
N GLU A 157 -34.27 -31.03 -3.16
CA GLU A 157 -35.53 -30.35 -2.85
C GLU A 157 -35.52 -28.86 -3.24
N GLY A 158 -34.39 -28.34 -3.75
CA GLY A 158 -34.23 -26.93 -4.13
C GLY A 158 -33.88 -25.99 -2.98
N GLU A 159 -33.54 -26.53 -1.81
CA GLU A 159 -33.23 -25.78 -0.59
C GLU A 159 -31.71 -25.63 -0.37
N MET A 160 -31.29 -24.49 0.16
CA MET A 160 -29.91 -24.27 0.62
C MET A 160 -29.71 -24.99 1.96
N PHE A 161 -28.57 -25.63 2.16
CA PHE A 161 -28.24 -26.35 3.40
C PHE A 161 -26.89 -25.90 3.94
N THR A 162 -26.59 -26.22 5.21
CA THR A 162 -25.27 -25.98 5.80
C THR A 162 -24.49 -27.28 5.89
N ARG A 163 -23.18 -27.19 5.71
CA ARG A 163 -22.25 -28.30 5.93
C ARG A 163 -20.99 -27.83 6.64
N PRO A 164 -20.26 -28.74 7.28
CA PRO A 164 -18.89 -28.48 7.69
C PRO A 164 -18.05 -27.98 6.52
N GLY A 165 -17.16 -27.03 6.80
CA GLY A 165 -16.23 -26.50 5.81
C GLY A 165 -15.27 -27.57 5.30
N LYS A 166 -14.77 -27.36 4.08
CA LYS A 166 -13.78 -28.21 3.42
C LYS A 166 -12.56 -27.38 3.02
N LEU A 167 -11.44 -28.04 2.72
CA LEU A 167 -10.19 -27.37 2.34
C LEU A 167 -10.33 -26.37 1.17
N SER A 168 -11.25 -26.62 0.24
CA SER A 168 -11.47 -25.71 -0.90
C SER A 168 -12.28 -24.45 -0.56
N ASP A 169 -12.93 -24.41 0.61
CA ASP A 169 -13.67 -23.22 1.03
C ASP A 169 -12.72 -22.06 1.36
N ARG A 170 -13.24 -20.85 1.18
CA ARG A 170 -12.56 -19.60 1.56
C ARG A 170 -12.77 -19.33 3.04
N PHE A 171 -11.94 -18.44 3.60
CA PHE A 171 -12.19 -17.96 4.96
C PHE A 171 -13.57 -17.31 5.08
N PRO A 172 -14.24 -17.51 6.23
CA PRO A 172 -15.59 -17.00 6.43
C PRO A 172 -15.59 -15.46 6.41
N GLN A 173 -16.70 -14.90 5.94
CA GLN A 173 -16.90 -13.45 5.96
C GLN A 173 -17.53 -13.05 7.30
N PRO A 174 -17.00 -12.04 8.01
CA PRO A 174 -17.58 -11.59 9.29
C PRO A 174 -18.95 -10.93 9.10
N TYR A 175 -19.22 -10.40 7.91
CA TYR A 175 -20.46 -9.72 7.58
C TYR A 175 -20.98 -10.17 6.20
N PRO A 176 -22.31 -10.20 5.99
CA PRO A 176 -22.89 -10.60 4.72
C PRO A 176 -22.68 -9.58 3.59
N ASN A 177 -22.45 -8.30 3.93
CA ASN A 177 -22.21 -7.22 2.99
C ASN A 177 -21.55 -6.01 3.67
N GLU A 178 -21.08 -5.06 2.87
CA GLU A 178 -20.42 -3.83 3.34
C GLU A 178 -21.33 -2.97 4.23
N GLN A 179 -22.62 -2.85 3.91
CA GLN A 179 -23.55 -2.03 4.69
C GLN A 179 -23.76 -2.60 6.09
N ALA A 180 -23.85 -3.93 6.23
CA ALA A 180 -23.89 -4.61 7.52
C ALA A 180 -22.60 -4.38 8.33
N ALA A 181 -21.45 -4.46 7.67
CA ALA A 181 -20.16 -4.19 8.29
C ALA A 181 -20.05 -2.74 8.80
N ARG A 182 -20.48 -1.76 7.99
CA ARG A 182 -20.52 -0.34 8.38
C ARG A 182 -21.47 -0.10 9.53
N PHE A 183 -22.67 -0.69 9.49
CA PHE A 183 -23.64 -0.56 10.58
C PHE A 183 -23.07 -1.08 11.91
N ALA A 184 -22.41 -2.24 11.89
CA ALA A 184 -21.79 -2.83 13.08
C ALA A 184 -20.60 -2.02 13.63
N ASN A 185 -19.92 -1.24 12.77
CA ASN A 185 -18.68 -0.52 13.10
C ASN A 185 -18.85 1.02 13.04
N GLY A 186 -20.02 1.54 13.39
CA GLY A 186 -20.24 3.00 13.52
C GLY A 186 -20.06 3.79 12.21
N GLY A 187 -20.33 3.17 11.06
CA GLY A 187 -20.19 3.73 9.72
C GLY A 187 -18.87 3.41 9.02
N ALA A 188 -17.86 2.92 9.75
CA ALA A 188 -16.58 2.52 9.19
C ALA A 188 -16.65 1.12 8.58
N TYR A 189 -15.98 0.91 7.44
CA TYR A 189 -15.88 -0.41 6.82
C TYR A 189 -14.50 -1.01 7.09
N PRO A 190 -14.40 -2.12 7.85
CA PRO A 190 -13.13 -2.85 7.98
C PRO A 190 -12.70 -3.38 6.60
N PRO A 191 -11.56 -2.94 6.05
CA PRO A 191 -11.12 -3.41 4.73
C PRO A 191 -10.76 -4.90 4.76
N ASP A 192 -10.95 -5.56 3.62
CA ASP A 192 -10.45 -6.91 3.39
C ASP A 192 -8.91 -6.95 3.50
N LEU A 193 -8.40 -7.94 4.24
CA LEU A 193 -6.99 -8.04 4.58
C LEU A 193 -6.16 -8.88 3.59
N SER A 194 -6.77 -9.53 2.59
CA SER A 194 -6.05 -10.41 1.67
C SER A 194 -4.89 -9.73 0.96
N LEU A 195 -5.00 -8.45 0.62
CA LEU A 195 -3.97 -7.69 -0.09
C LEU A 195 -3.50 -6.45 0.69
N ILE A 196 -3.79 -6.34 1.99
CA ILE A 196 -3.61 -5.08 2.73
C ILE A 196 -2.17 -4.56 2.72
N THR A 197 -1.20 -5.47 2.74
CA THR A 197 0.24 -5.17 2.70
C THR A 197 0.71 -4.68 1.32
N LYS A 198 -0.07 -4.89 0.26
CA LYS A 198 0.16 -4.30 -1.08
C LYS A 198 -0.75 -3.11 -1.36
N ALA A 199 -1.91 -3.05 -0.72
CA ALA A 199 -2.90 -2.00 -0.89
C ALA A 199 -2.57 -0.70 -0.12
N ARG A 200 -1.55 -0.73 0.75
CA ARG A 200 -1.08 0.43 1.51
C ARG A 200 0.38 0.71 1.18
N HIS A 201 0.73 1.98 1.10
CA HIS A 201 2.11 2.42 0.92
C HIS A 201 2.98 1.94 2.08
N ASN A 202 4.21 1.55 1.78
CA ASN A 202 5.16 0.92 2.72
C ASN A 202 4.65 -0.39 3.39
N GLY A 203 3.49 -0.91 2.97
CA GLY A 203 3.00 -2.26 3.21
C GLY A 203 3.14 -2.77 4.64
N GLN A 204 4.00 -3.77 4.83
CA GLN A 204 4.27 -4.41 6.12
C GLN A 204 4.68 -3.42 7.21
N ASN A 205 5.53 -2.44 6.87
CA ASN A 205 5.99 -1.44 7.84
C ASN A 205 4.84 -0.59 8.33
N TYR A 206 3.94 -0.18 7.42
CA TYR A 206 2.75 0.58 7.76
C TYR A 206 1.81 -0.22 8.65
N VAL A 207 1.50 -1.48 8.29
CA VAL A 207 0.58 -2.30 9.09
C VAL A 207 1.15 -2.56 10.49
N PHE A 208 2.44 -2.87 10.61
CA PHE A 208 3.09 -3.07 11.90
C PHE A 208 3.08 -1.82 12.77
N ALA A 209 3.47 -0.67 12.20
CA ALA A 209 3.48 0.60 12.89
C ALA A 209 2.06 1.04 13.29
N LEU A 210 1.07 0.80 12.44
CA LEU A 210 -0.35 1.08 12.75
C LEU A 210 -0.82 0.24 13.93
N LEU A 211 -0.59 -1.08 13.91
CA LEU A 211 -1.09 -1.99 14.95
C LEU A 211 -0.43 -1.73 16.31
N THR A 212 0.87 -1.41 16.32
CA THR A 212 1.65 -1.19 17.55
C THR A 212 1.75 0.29 17.98
N GLY A 213 1.19 1.19 17.17
CA GLY A 213 1.41 2.64 17.26
C GLY A 213 0.33 3.43 17.99
N TYR A 214 -0.67 2.77 18.58
CA TYR A 214 -1.72 3.45 19.34
C TYR A 214 -1.12 4.21 20.53
N ARG A 215 -1.40 5.51 20.61
CA ARG A 215 -0.86 6.45 21.62
C ARG A 215 -1.93 7.45 22.02
N ASP A 216 -1.67 8.19 23.09
CA ASP A 216 -2.52 9.33 23.45
C ASP A 216 -2.37 10.48 22.43
N PRO A 217 -3.46 11.21 22.12
CA PRO A 217 -3.40 12.36 21.24
C PRO A 217 -2.51 13.46 21.82
N PRO A 218 -1.71 14.15 21.00
CA PRO A 218 -0.90 15.27 21.45
C PRO A 218 -1.79 16.43 21.94
N ALA A 219 -1.20 17.30 22.75
CA ALA A 219 -1.92 18.46 23.30
C ALA A 219 -2.56 19.30 22.20
N GLY A 220 -3.86 19.60 22.35
CA GLY A 220 -4.65 20.38 21.38
C GLY A 220 -5.41 19.57 20.34
N VAL A 221 -5.17 18.25 20.24
CA VAL A 221 -5.96 17.36 19.38
C VAL A 221 -7.09 16.71 20.17
N SER A 222 -8.32 17.02 19.79
CA SER A 222 -9.51 16.34 20.30
C SER A 222 -10.05 15.38 19.24
N ILE A 223 -10.22 14.12 19.61
CA ILE A 223 -10.76 13.09 18.71
C ILE A 223 -12.25 12.95 18.94
N ARG A 224 -13.00 12.74 17.85
CA ARG A 224 -14.44 12.53 17.93
C ARG A 224 -14.74 11.24 18.68
N GLU A 225 -15.88 11.24 19.37
CA GLU A 225 -16.35 10.06 20.09
C GLU A 225 -16.46 8.85 19.15
N GLY A 226 -16.00 7.68 19.60
CA GLY A 226 -15.95 6.44 18.81
C GLY A 226 -14.75 6.30 17.86
N LEU A 227 -13.84 7.28 17.82
CA LEU A 227 -12.56 7.17 17.11
C LEU A 227 -11.39 7.13 18.10
N HIS A 228 -10.26 6.61 17.64
CA HIS A 228 -9.05 6.40 18.42
C HIS A 228 -7.86 7.09 17.75
N TYR A 229 -6.92 7.62 18.54
CA TYR A 229 -5.73 8.26 17.98
C TYR A 229 -4.75 7.21 17.48
N ASN A 230 -4.25 7.41 16.26
CA ASN A 230 -3.09 6.69 15.77
C ASN A 230 -2.25 7.61 14.87
N PRO A 231 -0.99 7.92 15.25
CA PRO A 231 -0.16 8.86 14.51
C PRO A 231 0.18 8.39 13.09
N TYR A 232 0.20 7.07 12.84
CA TYR A 232 0.52 6.53 11.51
C TYR A 232 -0.69 6.47 10.58
N PHE A 233 -1.91 6.58 11.11
CA PHE A 233 -3.11 6.57 10.29
C PHE A 233 -3.30 7.95 9.62
N PRO A 234 -3.51 8.03 8.30
CA PRO A 234 -3.82 9.29 7.63
C PRO A 234 -5.06 9.96 8.24
N GLY A 235 -4.92 11.22 8.67
CA GLY A 235 -5.93 11.96 9.42
C GLY A 235 -5.86 11.79 10.96
N GLY A 236 -4.96 10.94 11.47
CA GLY A 236 -4.68 10.76 12.90
C GLY A 236 -5.77 10.04 13.73
N ALA A 237 -6.99 9.88 13.22
CA ALA A 237 -8.11 9.28 13.92
C ALA A 237 -8.64 8.04 13.17
N ILE A 238 -8.57 6.87 13.81
CA ILE A 238 -8.99 5.58 13.26
C ILE A 238 -10.20 5.02 14.03
N ALA A 239 -11.12 4.35 13.33
CA ALA A 239 -12.32 3.75 13.94
C ALA A 239 -12.04 2.46 14.73
N MET A 240 -10.95 1.76 14.38
CA MET A 240 -10.55 0.53 15.07
C MET A 240 -9.88 0.88 16.41
N PRO A 241 -10.29 0.28 17.54
CA PRO A 241 -9.56 0.40 18.80
C PRO A 241 -8.24 -0.39 18.75
N LYS A 242 -7.40 -0.24 19.78
CA LYS A 242 -6.21 -1.08 19.92
C LYS A 242 -6.63 -2.54 20.16
N MET A 243 -6.47 -3.38 19.14
CA MET A 243 -6.85 -4.79 19.18
C MET A 243 -5.73 -5.70 19.72
N LEU A 244 -4.46 -5.32 19.53
CA LEU A 244 -3.31 -6.08 20.03
C LEU A 244 -2.94 -5.59 21.42
N ASN A 245 -3.50 -6.23 22.44
CA ASN A 245 -3.07 -6.06 23.83
C ASN A 245 -2.09 -7.17 24.20
N ASP A 246 -1.15 -6.91 25.11
CA ASP A 246 -0.25 -7.97 25.60
C ASP A 246 -1.03 -9.16 26.14
N ASP A 247 -0.58 -10.37 25.79
CA ASP A 247 -1.16 -11.66 26.18
C ASP A 247 -2.62 -11.86 25.71
N ALA A 248 -3.05 -11.19 24.64
CA ALA A 248 -4.39 -11.38 24.05
C ALA A 248 -4.61 -12.75 23.38
N VAL A 249 -3.52 -13.48 23.08
CA VAL A 249 -3.53 -14.80 22.43
C VAL A 249 -2.53 -15.69 23.17
N GLU A 250 -2.84 -16.97 23.36
CA GLU A 250 -1.86 -17.96 23.81
C GLU A 250 -1.33 -18.74 22.61
N TYR A 251 -0.05 -18.55 22.28
CA TYR A 251 0.56 -19.27 21.16
C TYR A 251 0.76 -20.75 21.46
N GLU A 252 0.43 -21.59 20.48
CA GLU A 252 0.55 -23.05 20.59
C GLU A 252 2.00 -23.54 20.78
N ASP A 253 2.98 -22.75 20.36
CA ASP A 253 4.41 -23.07 20.46
C ASP A 253 5.09 -22.53 21.73
N GLY A 254 4.33 -21.86 22.60
CA GLY A 254 4.82 -21.26 23.85
C GLY A 254 5.60 -19.97 23.67
N THR A 255 5.56 -19.33 22.49
CA THR A 255 6.13 -17.99 22.28
C THR A 255 5.39 -16.97 23.18
N PRO A 256 6.09 -16.00 23.80
CA PRO A 256 5.43 -14.93 24.55
C PRO A 256 4.59 -14.03 23.63
N ALA A 257 3.32 -13.85 23.96
CA ALA A 257 2.36 -13.11 23.14
C ALA A 257 2.34 -11.61 23.45
N THR A 258 3.50 -10.95 23.31
CA THR A 258 3.57 -9.48 23.43
C THR A 258 2.95 -8.80 22.20
N GLU A 259 2.49 -7.57 22.35
CA GLU A 259 1.91 -6.73 21.28
C GLU A 259 2.84 -6.69 20.06
N SER A 260 4.14 -6.46 20.28
CA SER A 260 5.12 -6.42 19.20
C SER A 260 5.32 -7.78 18.53
N GLN A 261 5.22 -8.88 19.27
CA GLN A 261 5.38 -10.22 18.73
C GLN A 261 4.15 -10.61 17.89
N MET A 262 2.94 -10.36 18.40
CA MET A 262 1.70 -10.53 17.64
C MET A 262 1.66 -9.63 16.41
N GLY A 263 2.07 -8.37 16.54
CA GLY A 263 2.19 -7.44 15.42
C GLY A 263 3.14 -7.95 14.34
N LYS A 264 4.29 -8.50 14.73
CA LYS A 264 5.25 -9.09 13.78
C LYS A 264 4.64 -10.32 13.08
N ASP A 265 4.08 -11.25 13.85
CA ASP A 265 3.58 -12.52 13.32
C ASP A 265 2.38 -12.29 12.38
N VAL A 266 1.40 -11.47 12.79
CA VAL A 266 0.24 -11.17 11.93
C VAL A 266 0.65 -10.46 10.65
N VAL A 267 1.65 -9.55 10.69
CA VAL A 267 2.16 -8.88 9.48
C VAL A 267 2.90 -9.85 8.56
N THR A 268 3.67 -10.79 9.10
CA THR A 268 4.27 -11.87 8.31
C THR A 268 3.19 -12.67 7.59
N PHE A 269 2.15 -13.11 8.31
CA PHE A 269 1.00 -13.82 7.72
C PHE A 269 0.27 -12.99 6.65
N LEU A 270 -0.07 -11.73 6.93
CA LEU A 270 -0.75 -10.84 5.97
C LEU A 270 0.08 -10.56 4.72
N SER A 271 1.40 -10.61 4.82
CA SER A 271 2.26 -10.47 3.66
C SER A 271 2.37 -11.73 2.83
N TRP A 272 2.41 -12.90 3.47
CA TRP A 272 2.27 -14.17 2.78
C TRP A 272 0.92 -14.27 2.07
N ALA A 273 -0.17 -13.89 2.74
CA ALA A 273 -1.51 -13.90 2.14
C ALA A 273 -1.57 -12.99 0.89
N ALA A 274 -0.87 -11.86 0.92
CA ALA A 274 -0.82 -10.95 -0.22
C ALA A 274 0.13 -11.41 -1.33
N GLU A 275 1.23 -12.10 -1.02
CA GLU A 275 2.24 -12.59 -1.97
C GLU A 275 2.69 -14.01 -1.61
N PRO A 276 1.84 -15.04 -1.85
CA PRO A 276 2.20 -16.42 -1.54
C PRO A 276 3.31 -16.94 -2.45
N GLU A 277 3.54 -16.32 -3.61
CA GLU A 277 4.55 -16.72 -4.59
C GLU A 277 5.95 -16.16 -4.33
N MET A 278 6.15 -15.41 -3.24
CA MET A 278 7.38 -14.64 -2.99
C MET A 278 8.66 -15.50 -3.04
N GLU A 279 8.61 -16.72 -2.49
CA GLU A 279 9.76 -17.62 -2.44
C GLU A 279 10.12 -18.18 -3.82
N GLU A 280 9.13 -18.72 -4.53
CA GLU A 280 9.31 -19.21 -5.91
C GLU A 280 9.77 -18.08 -6.83
N ARG A 281 9.16 -16.89 -6.71
CA ARG A 281 9.50 -15.70 -7.49
C ARG A 281 10.95 -15.28 -7.26
N LYS A 282 11.43 -15.25 -6.02
CA LYS A 282 12.82 -14.90 -5.71
C LYS A 282 13.80 -15.96 -6.21
N LEU A 283 13.50 -17.24 -6.01
CA LEU A 283 14.32 -18.34 -6.50
C LEU A 283 14.47 -18.31 -8.03
N MET A 284 13.35 -18.15 -8.72
CA MET A 284 13.31 -18.02 -10.19
C MET A 284 14.02 -16.74 -10.65
N GLY A 285 13.81 -15.62 -9.97
CA GLY A 285 14.50 -14.37 -10.24
C GLY A 285 16.02 -14.51 -10.18
N PHE A 286 16.55 -15.10 -9.10
CA PHE A 286 17.98 -15.32 -8.94
C PHE A 286 18.54 -16.25 -10.03
N LYS A 287 17.88 -17.38 -10.28
CA LYS A 287 18.26 -18.34 -11.32
C LYS A 287 18.33 -17.68 -12.70
N TRP A 288 17.31 -16.91 -13.08
CA TRP A 288 17.25 -16.28 -14.39
C TRP A 288 18.21 -15.12 -14.54
N ILE A 289 18.42 -14.29 -13.50
CA ILE A 289 19.44 -13.23 -13.52
C ILE A 289 20.82 -13.85 -13.76
N PHE A 290 21.14 -14.96 -13.08
CA PHE A 290 22.41 -15.65 -13.27
C PHE A 290 22.56 -16.20 -14.71
N VAL A 291 21.55 -16.92 -15.21
CA VAL A 291 21.57 -17.49 -16.58
C VAL A 291 21.64 -16.41 -17.65
N LEU A 292 20.85 -15.34 -17.52
CA LEU A 292 20.85 -14.22 -18.48
C LEU A 292 22.18 -13.45 -18.45
N SER A 293 22.84 -13.36 -17.30
CA SER A 293 24.16 -12.75 -17.19
C SER A 293 25.21 -13.54 -17.97
N LEU A 294 25.20 -14.87 -17.88
CA LEU A 294 26.09 -15.74 -18.67
C LEU A 294 25.78 -15.65 -20.18
N ALA A 295 24.50 -15.67 -20.55
CA ALA A 295 24.08 -15.52 -21.94
C ALA A 295 24.49 -14.14 -22.51
N LEU A 296 24.38 -13.08 -21.71
CA LEU A 296 24.80 -11.73 -22.08
C LEU A 296 26.31 -11.65 -22.31
N LEU A 297 27.12 -12.27 -21.43
CA LEU A 297 28.58 -12.36 -21.60
C LEU A 297 28.94 -13.08 -22.91
N GLN A 298 28.29 -14.22 -23.19
CA GLN A 298 28.48 -14.95 -24.43
C GLN A 298 28.08 -14.12 -25.67
N ALA A 299 26.92 -13.46 -25.62
CA ALA A 299 26.44 -12.63 -26.71
C ALA A 299 27.37 -11.43 -26.96
N ALA A 300 27.88 -10.80 -25.90
CA ALA A 300 28.85 -9.71 -25.99
C ALA A 300 30.16 -10.20 -26.62
N TYR A 301 30.69 -11.34 -26.19
CA TYR A 301 31.87 -11.97 -26.77
C TYR A 301 31.66 -12.27 -28.26
N TYR A 302 30.56 -12.94 -28.61
CA TYR A 302 30.24 -13.29 -29.99
C TYR A 302 30.10 -12.06 -30.89
N ARG A 303 29.43 -11.00 -30.41
CA ARG A 303 29.33 -9.72 -31.13
C ARG A 303 30.71 -9.11 -31.37
N ARG A 304 31.58 -9.07 -30.35
CA ARG A 304 32.93 -8.52 -30.48
C ARG A 304 33.78 -9.32 -31.45
N LEU A 305 33.67 -10.65 -31.42
CA LEU A 305 34.34 -11.55 -32.36
C LEU A 305 33.88 -11.29 -33.80
N LYS A 306 32.57 -11.20 -34.07
CA LYS A 306 32.04 -10.96 -35.43
C LYS A 306 32.36 -9.57 -35.96
N TRP A 307 32.30 -8.55 -35.12
CA TRP A 307 32.64 -7.18 -35.52
C TRP A 307 34.13 -6.89 -35.56
N SER A 308 34.99 -7.83 -35.12
CA SER A 308 36.45 -7.63 -35.09
C SER A 308 37.00 -7.24 -36.46
N VAL A 309 36.60 -7.94 -37.53
CA VAL A 309 37.05 -7.69 -38.92
C VAL A 309 36.75 -6.27 -39.38
N LEU A 310 35.53 -5.78 -39.13
CA LEU A 310 35.15 -4.41 -39.51
C LEU A 310 35.80 -3.35 -38.62
N LYS A 311 36.01 -3.65 -37.34
CA LYS A 311 36.58 -2.72 -36.36
C LYS A 311 38.11 -2.64 -36.42
N SER A 312 38.79 -3.64 -36.98
CA SER A 312 40.25 -3.64 -37.16
C SER A 312 40.71 -3.30 -38.58
N ARG A 313 39.78 -2.98 -39.49
CA ARG A 313 40.12 -2.62 -40.88
C ARG A 313 40.88 -1.29 -40.94
N LYS A 314 41.89 -1.24 -41.80
CA LYS A 314 42.53 0.02 -42.22
C LYS A 314 41.94 0.43 -43.56
N LEU A 315 41.45 1.66 -43.65
CA LEU A 315 40.88 2.22 -44.88
C LEU A 315 41.84 3.27 -45.43
N VAL A 316 42.22 3.13 -46.70
CA VAL A 316 42.81 4.22 -47.46
C VAL A 316 41.64 4.93 -48.13
N LEU A 317 41.36 6.15 -47.70
CA LEU A 317 40.38 7.00 -48.35
C LEU A 317 41.14 7.87 -49.35
N ASP A 318 40.80 7.73 -50.63
CA ASP A 318 41.39 8.51 -51.73
C ASP A 318 40.80 9.93 -51.74
N VAL A 319 40.97 10.60 -50.61
CA VAL A 319 40.66 12.01 -50.43
C VAL A 319 41.81 12.61 -49.64
N VAL A 320 42.43 13.61 -50.26
CA VAL A 320 43.39 14.51 -49.65
C VAL A 320 42.71 15.86 -49.51
N ASN A 321 42.93 16.49 -48.37
CA ASN A 321 42.25 17.72 -47.93
C ASN A 321 42.29 18.85 -48.97
#